data_AF-W4JYW3-F1
#
_entry.id   AF-W4JYW3-F1
#
_cell.length_a   1.000
_cell.length_b   1.000
_cell.length_c   1.000
_cell.angle_alpha   90.00
_cell.angle_beta   90.00
_cell.angle_gamma   90.00
#
_symmetry.space_group_name_H-M   'P 1'
#
loop_
_entity.id
_entity.type
_entity.pdbx_description
1 polymer ?
#
loop_
_entity_poly.entity_id
_entity_poly.type
_entity_poly.pdbx_seq_one_letter_code
_entity_poly.pdbx_strand_id
1 'polypeptide(L)'
;KSEAERQAYFENDPRAEEVRPYEVLCKNCKTWVKLGSKIRFAPSSRVTIAERKLRLVNDPVAKSFSKKSVECGECGSVIELEGEDYDLTKWEEHKLTC
;
A
#
# COMPACT_ATOMS: atom_id res chain seq x y z
N LYS A 1 -12.68 13.89 3.08
CA LYS A 1 -11.71 15.00 3.09
C LYS A 1 -11.34 15.30 1.66
N SER A 2 -12.01 16.28 1.07
CA SER A 2 -11.80 16.68 -0.32
C SER A 2 -10.49 17.47 -0.45
N GLU A 3 -9.90 17.46 -1.64
CA GLU A 3 -8.64 18.16 -1.94
C GLU A 3 -8.71 19.65 -1.60
N ALA A 4 -9.86 20.27 -1.85
CA ALA A 4 -10.16 21.67 -1.52
C ALA A 4 -10.07 22.00 -0.02
N GLU A 5 -10.50 21.09 0.87
CA GLU A 5 -10.43 21.31 2.32
C GLU A 5 -8.96 21.30 2.82
N ARG A 6 -8.11 20.50 2.16
CA ARG A 6 -6.67 20.45 2.50
C ARG A 6 -5.95 21.69 2.01
N GLN A 7 -6.29 22.20 0.83
CA GLN A 7 -5.71 23.42 0.30
C GLN A 7 -6.04 24.62 1.20
N ALA A 8 -7.32 24.77 1.57
CA ALA A 8 -7.76 25.84 2.46
C ALA A 8 -7.04 25.84 3.82
N TYR A 9 -6.70 24.65 4.35
CA TYR A 9 -5.91 24.53 5.58
C TYR A 9 -4.51 25.16 5.44
N PHE A 10 -3.82 24.92 4.33
CA PHE A 10 -2.50 25.48 4.09
C PHE A 10 -2.55 26.95 3.66
N GLU A 11 -3.61 27.38 2.98
CA GLU A 11 -3.80 28.81 2.62
C GLU A 11 -4.04 29.69 3.84
N ASN A 12 -4.61 29.12 4.92
CA ASN A 12 -4.75 29.80 6.20
C ASN A 12 -3.50 29.71 7.09
N ASP A 13 -2.44 28.99 6.67
CA ASP A 13 -1.21 28.90 7.44
C ASP A 13 -0.35 30.17 7.25
N PRO A 14 -0.03 30.92 8.31
CA PRO A 14 0.72 32.19 8.19
C PRO A 14 2.17 32.01 7.71
N ARG A 15 2.67 30.77 7.65
CA ARG A 15 4.00 30.42 7.14
C ARG A 15 3.96 29.96 5.68
N ALA A 16 2.78 29.75 5.10
CA ALA A 16 2.63 29.48 3.69
C ALA A 16 2.71 30.79 2.89
N GLU A 17 3.50 30.77 1.82
CA GLU A 17 3.58 31.87 0.86
C GLU A 17 2.79 31.56 -0.41
N GLU A 18 2.96 30.36 -0.97
CA GLU A 18 2.20 29.86 -2.11
C GLU A 18 1.76 28.43 -1.83
N VAL A 19 0.48 28.13 -2.01
CA VAL A 19 -0.10 26.80 -1.77
C VAL A 19 -0.53 26.19 -3.09
N ARG A 20 -0.06 24.97 -3.36
CA ARG A 20 -0.45 24.14 -4.50
C ARG A 20 -1.03 22.82 -4.01
N PRO A 21 -1.75 22.06 -4.86
CA PRO A 21 -2.38 20.81 -4.45
C PRO A 21 -1.43 19.76 -3.83
N TYR A 22 -0.16 19.74 -4.26
CA TYR A 22 0.84 18.74 -3.84
C TYR A 22 2.07 19.33 -3.15
N GLU A 23 2.12 20.64 -2.93
CA GLU A 23 3.27 21.33 -2.36
C GLU A 23 2.91 22.71 -1.81
N VAL A 24 3.65 23.17 -0.80
CA VAL A 24 3.49 24.50 -0.21
C VAL A 24 4.86 25.17 -0.10
N LEU A 25 4.94 26.43 -0.54
CA LEU A 25 6.12 27.26 -0.38
C LEU A 25 6.15 27.85 1.03
N CYS A 26 7.20 27.56 1.78
CA CYS A 26 7.40 28.17 3.09
C CYS A 26 7.89 29.62 2.93
N LYS A 27 7.15 30.58 3.50
CA LYS A 27 7.51 32.01 3.54
C LYS A 27 8.82 32.28 4.27
N ASN A 28 9.12 31.48 5.29
CA ASN A 28 10.26 31.70 6.18
C ASN A 28 11.58 31.14 5.61
N CYS A 29 11.50 30.01 4.91
CA CYS A 29 12.68 29.31 4.39
C CYS A 29 12.77 29.36 2.85
N LYS A 30 11.79 29.97 2.18
CA LYS A 30 11.65 30.03 0.72
C LYS A 30 11.85 28.67 0.03
N THR A 31 11.40 27.61 0.69
CA THR A 31 11.59 26.23 0.26
C THR A 31 10.24 25.58 0.01
N TRP A 32 10.13 24.83 -1.08
CA TRP A 32 8.96 24.04 -1.41
C TRP A 32 8.89 22.77 -0.55
N VAL A 33 7.86 22.70 0.29
CA VAL A 33 7.54 21.53 1.10
C VAL A 33 6.51 20.71 0.33
N LYS A 34 6.93 19.55 -0.16
CA LYS A 34 6.01 18.63 -0.85
C LYS A 34 4.97 18.13 0.15
N LEU A 35 3.72 18.47 -0.10
CA LEU A 35 2.57 17.92 0.62
C LEU A 35 2.39 16.52 0.06
N GLY A 36 3.16 15.57 0.61
CA GLY A 36 3.28 14.22 0.08
C GLY A 36 1.94 13.72 -0.44
N SER A 37 1.87 13.47 -1.76
CA SER A 37 0.73 12.83 -2.37
C SER A 37 0.52 11.55 -1.58
N LYS A 38 -0.57 11.48 -0.81
CA LYS A 38 -1.06 10.17 -0.39
C LYS A 38 -1.57 9.50 -1.66
N ILE A 39 -0.63 8.96 -2.43
CA ILE A 39 -0.83 7.67 -3.07
C ILE A 39 -1.41 6.79 -1.97
N ARG A 40 -2.59 6.26 -2.26
CA ARG A 40 -3.46 5.48 -1.37
C ARG A 40 -2.62 4.63 -0.43
N PHE A 41 -2.87 4.79 0.87
CA PHE A 41 -2.54 3.84 1.93
C PHE A 41 -1.46 2.83 1.51
N ALA A 42 -0.18 3.16 1.67
CA ALA A 42 0.79 2.11 1.93
C ALA A 42 0.62 1.80 3.43
N PRO A 43 -0.02 0.69 3.80
CA PRO A 43 0.00 0.28 5.19
C PRO A 43 1.47 0.05 5.58
N SER A 44 1.86 0.40 6.79
CA SER A 44 3.19 0.01 7.30
C SER A 44 3.39 -1.49 7.08
N SER A 45 4.63 -1.96 6.86
CA SER A 45 4.94 -3.36 6.50
C SER A 45 4.29 -4.43 7.40
N ARG A 46 3.92 -4.08 8.65
CA ARG A 46 3.18 -4.97 9.56
C ARG A 46 1.70 -5.12 9.24
N VAL A 47 1.06 -4.05 8.75
CA VAL A 47 -0.35 -4.03 8.36
C VAL A 47 -0.52 -4.73 7.00
N THR A 48 0.43 -4.56 6.08
CA THR A 48 0.43 -5.30 4.79
C THR A 48 0.58 -6.81 4.99
N ILE A 49 1.43 -7.26 5.93
CA ILE A 49 1.59 -8.68 6.26
C ILE A 49 0.28 -9.28 6.81
N ALA A 50 -0.43 -8.56 7.68
CA ALA A 50 -1.69 -9.03 8.24
C ALA A 50 -2.80 -9.13 7.16
N GLU A 51 -2.90 -8.15 6.28
CA GLU A 51 -3.83 -8.18 5.15
C GLU A 51 -3.50 -9.31 4.15
N ARG A 52 -2.22 -9.47 3.79
CA ARG A 52 -1.75 -10.57 2.91
C ARG A 52 -2.06 -11.95 3.52
N LYS A 53 -1.82 -12.12 4.82
CA LYS A 53 -2.15 -13.35 5.53
C LYS A 53 -3.66 -13.61 5.57
N LEU A 54 -4.47 -12.59 5.81
CA LEU A 54 -5.92 -12.73 5.82
C LEU A 54 -6.46 -13.14 4.45
N ARG A 55 -5.87 -12.63 3.35
CA ARG A 55 -6.22 -13.05 2.00
C ARG A 55 -5.98 -14.55 1.80
N LEU A 56 -4.84 -15.09 2.24
CA LEU A 56 -4.54 -16.52 2.16
C LEU A 56 -5.47 -17.39 3.02
N VAL A 57 -5.86 -16.92 4.21
CA VAL A 57 -6.81 -17.66 5.06
C VAL A 57 -8.19 -17.76 4.43
N ASN A 58 -8.62 -16.72 3.70
CA ASN A 58 -9.93 -16.69 3.04
C ASN A 58 -9.89 -17.23 1.61
N ASP A 59 -8.73 -17.65 1.13
CA ASP A 59 -8.56 -18.11 -0.25
C ASP A 59 -9.04 -19.58 -0.34
N PRO A 60 -10.12 -19.87 -1.09
CA PRO A 60 -10.69 -21.21 -1.15
C PRO A 60 -9.78 -22.22 -1.87
N VAL A 61 -8.87 -21.74 -2.71
CA VAL A 61 -7.92 -22.58 -3.44
C VAL A 61 -6.57 -22.69 -2.71
N ALA A 62 -6.37 -21.98 -1.60
CA ALA A 62 -5.23 -22.19 -0.71
C ALA A 62 -5.55 -23.30 0.29
N LYS A 63 -4.92 -24.47 0.11
CA LYS A 63 -5.08 -25.61 1.02
C LYS A 63 -4.27 -25.46 2.30
N SER A 64 -3.03 -24.99 2.17
CA SER A 64 -2.16 -24.66 3.29
C SER A 64 -1.18 -23.57 2.89
N PHE A 65 -0.70 -22.77 3.84
CA PHE A 65 0.30 -21.74 3.54
C PHE A 65 1.26 -21.50 4.70
N SER A 66 2.46 -21.09 4.35
CA SER A 66 3.55 -20.66 5.23
C SER A 66 3.95 -19.22 4.91
N LYS A 67 4.95 -18.68 5.62
CA LYS A 67 5.44 -17.31 5.37
C LYS A 67 5.98 -17.10 3.95
N LYS A 68 6.47 -18.17 3.32
CA LYS A 68 7.16 -18.15 2.03
C LYS A 68 6.63 -19.16 1.01
N SER A 69 5.52 -19.83 1.29
CA SER A 69 4.97 -20.81 0.34
C SER A 69 3.47 -20.99 0.54
N VAL A 70 2.76 -21.36 -0.52
CA VAL A 70 1.32 -21.63 -0.53
C VAL A 70 1.07 -22.91 -1.32
N GLU A 71 0.33 -23.84 -0.73
CA GLU A 71 -0.13 -25.07 -1.39
C GLU A 71 -1.51 -24.83 -2.01
N CYS A 72 -1.61 -25.08 -3.31
CA CYS A 72 -2.88 -25.04 -4.03
C CYS A 72 -3.72 -26.29 -3.74
N GLY A 73 -4.97 -26.10 -3.35
CA GLY A 73 -5.95 -27.16 -3.11
C GLY A 73 -6.58 -27.71 -4.39
N GLU A 74 -6.53 -26.96 -5.50
CA GLU A 74 -7.10 -27.42 -6.78
C GLU A 74 -6.11 -28.29 -7.56
N CYS A 75 -4.89 -27.81 -7.79
CA CYS A 75 -3.88 -28.55 -8.56
C CYS A 75 -2.83 -29.28 -7.70
N GLY A 76 -2.77 -29.03 -6.39
CA GLY A 76 -1.77 -29.63 -5.50
C GLY A 76 -0.36 -29.03 -5.61
N SER A 77 -0.16 -27.97 -6.42
CA SER A 77 1.16 -27.35 -6.59
C SER A 77 1.55 -26.49 -5.39
N VAL A 78 2.83 -26.49 -5.03
CA VAL A 78 3.38 -25.63 -3.98
C VAL A 78 4.06 -24.44 -4.63
N ILE A 79 3.50 -23.25 -4.40
CA ILE A 79 3.99 -21.98 -4.93
C ILE A 79 4.88 -21.31 -3.89
N GLU A 80 6.16 -21.14 -4.21
CA GLU A 80 7.08 -20.38 -3.38
C GLU A 80 6.87 -18.88 -3.57
N LEU A 81 6.65 -18.16 -2.47
CA LEU A 81 6.51 -16.72 -2.44
C LEU A 81 7.91 -16.10 -2.43
N GLU A 82 8.25 -15.34 -3.48
CA GLU A 82 9.53 -14.63 -3.56
C GLU A 82 9.38 -13.22 -2.99
N GLY A 83 10.34 -12.81 -2.15
CA GLY A 83 10.37 -11.45 -1.58
C GLY A 83 10.05 -11.40 -0.09
N GLU A 84 9.14 -10.51 0.28
CA GLU A 84 8.72 -10.27 1.67
C GLU A 84 7.83 -11.41 2.20
N ASP A 85 7.74 -11.55 3.52
CA ASP A 85 6.81 -12.52 4.13
C ASP A 85 5.37 -12.28 3.60
N TYR A 86 4.75 -13.35 3.10
CA TYR A 86 3.43 -13.34 2.47
C TYR A 86 3.32 -12.53 1.16
N ASP A 87 4.39 -12.39 0.38
CA ASP A 87 4.28 -11.79 -0.96
C ASP A 87 3.44 -12.67 -1.90
N LEU A 88 2.20 -12.27 -2.15
CA LEU A 88 1.23 -13.08 -2.89
C LEU A 88 1.36 -12.95 -4.42
N THR A 89 2.37 -12.26 -4.95
CA THR A 89 2.44 -11.95 -6.39
C THR A 89 2.40 -13.23 -7.22
N LYS A 90 3.28 -14.20 -6.91
CA LYS A 90 3.32 -15.50 -7.57
C LYS A 90 2.08 -16.36 -7.33
N TRP A 91 1.48 -16.23 -6.15
CA TRP A 91 0.25 -16.95 -5.82
C TRP A 91 -0.93 -16.47 -6.67
N GLU A 92 -1.06 -15.15 -6.83
CA GLU A 92 -2.09 -14.55 -7.69
C GLU A 92 -1.86 -14.91 -9.16
N GLU A 93 -0.61 -14.92 -9.64
CA GLU A 93 -0.27 -15.38 -11.00
C GLU A 93 -0.62 -16.86 -11.20
N HIS A 94 -0.29 -17.73 -10.24
CA HIS A 94 -0.66 -19.14 -10.31
C HIS A 94 -2.16 -19.33 -10.44
N LYS A 95 -2.96 -18.60 -9.64
CA LYS A 95 -4.43 -18.67 -9.68
C LYS A 95 -5.04 -18.29 -11.03
N LEU A 96 -4.35 -17.50 -11.85
CA LEU A 96 -4.81 -17.19 -13.21
C LEU A 96 -4.59 -18.35 -14.20
N THR A 97 -3.73 -19.31 -13.85
CA THR A 97 -3.27 -20.40 -14.72
C THR A 97 -3.61 -21.80 -14.18
N CYS A 98 -4.17 -21.87 -12.98
CA CYS A 98 -4.48 -23.10 -12.24
C CYS A 98 -5.74 -23.78 -12.77
#